data_AF-A0A840FHY7-F1
#
_entry.id   AF-A0A840FHY7-F1
#
_cell.length_a   1.000
_cell.length_b   1.000
_cell.length_c   1.000
_cell.angle_alpha   90.00
_cell.angle_beta   90.00
_cell.angle_gamma   90.00
#
_symmetry.space_group_name_H-M   'P 1'
#
loop_
_entity.id
_entity.type
_entity.pdbx_description
1 polymer ?
#
loop_
_entity_poly.entity_id
_entity_poly.type
_entity_poly.pdbx_seq_one_letter_code
_entity_poly.pdbx_strand_id
1 'polypeptide(L)'
;MALTMPRFPAPAGSLAAAAQAPADPSRRALIGGVGVAAVLVASAATMPAITTLAPSAFDKAEAEYRAAIKRFNGLPHDYERTHPEAHEREMAAMIAATQRAETAPIANWQEFARSFALATDNGESEPGERATAHLFAALQRLAKQEG
;
A
#
# COMPACT_ATOMS: atom_id res chain seq x y z
N MET A 1 22.59 24.91 59.23
CA MET A 1 23.93 25.08 58.62
C MET A 1 23.75 25.87 57.34
N ALA A 2 24.30 27.08 57.29
CA ALA A 2 24.23 27.97 56.13
C ALA A 2 25.63 28.08 55.50
N LEU A 3 25.72 27.92 54.17
CA LEU A 3 26.93 28.18 53.39
C LEU A 3 26.56 28.92 52.10
N THR A 4 27.33 29.97 51.80
CA THR A 4 27.09 31.05 50.84
C THR A 4 28.28 31.12 49.86
N MET A 5 27.97 31.16 48.54
CA MET A 5 28.74 31.71 47.36
C MET A 5 30.13 31.09 47.02
N PRO A 6 30.78 31.31 45.83
CA PRO A 6 30.62 32.36 44.78
C PRO A 6 30.83 32.02 43.25
N ARG A 7 30.49 33.02 42.41
CA ARG A 7 30.91 33.54 41.05
C ARG A 7 31.86 32.81 40.03
N PHE A 8 31.43 32.87 38.73
CA PHE A 8 32.12 33.20 37.41
C PHE A 8 33.32 32.37 36.89
N PRO A 9 33.84 32.51 35.62
CA PRO A 9 33.39 33.14 34.35
C PRO A 9 33.56 32.25 33.07
N ALA A 10 33.25 32.78 31.87
CA ALA A 10 33.51 32.20 30.53
C ALA A 10 34.97 32.36 30.01
N PRO A 11 35.40 31.54 29.03
CA PRO A 11 36.16 32.02 27.85
C PRO A 11 35.71 31.35 26.53
N ALA A 12 35.53 32.03 25.38
CA ALA A 12 36.49 32.67 24.45
C ALA A 12 37.07 31.72 23.36
N GLY A 13 36.98 32.15 22.09
CA GLY A 13 37.79 31.69 20.95
C GLY A 13 37.12 30.65 20.03
N SER A 14 36.62 30.92 18.82
CA SER A 14 37.14 31.58 17.60
C SER A 14 37.76 30.59 16.58
N LEU A 15 37.70 30.98 15.30
CA LEU A 15 38.24 30.36 14.06
C LEU A 15 37.30 29.35 13.39
N ALA A 16 36.54 29.66 12.33
CA ALA A 16 36.91 30.20 11.01
C ALA A 16 37.85 29.29 10.19
N ALA A 17 37.41 29.00 8.97
CA ALA A 17 38.15 28.61 7.76
C ALA A 17 38.08 27.15 7.26
N ALA A 18 37.96 27.11 5.91
CA ALA A 18 38.12 26.02 4.95
C ALA A 18 36.92 25.04 4.85
N ALA A 19 36.00 25.16 3.89
CA ALA A 19 36.17 25.09 2.43
C ALA A 19 36.96 23.85 1.97
N GLN A 20 36.26 22.74 1.67
CA GLN A 20 36.19 22.10 0.35
C GLN A 20 35.27 20.85 0.44
N ALA A 21 34.36 20.71 -0.54
CA ALA A 21 33.38 19.62 -0.75
C ALA A 21 34.05 18.29 -1.22
N PRO A 22 33.35 17.20 -1.67
CA PRO A 22 31.91 16.92 -1.77
C PRO A 22 31.45 15.48 -1.38
N ALA A 23 30.14 15.25 -1.54
CA ALA A 23 29.44 13.99 -1.89
C ALA A 23 29.20 12.92 -0.80
N ASP A 24 27.95 12.81 -0.34
CA ASP A 24 27.05 11.67 -0.66
C ASP A 24 25.62 11.95 -0.15
N PRO A 25 24.61 12.26 -1.00
CA PRO A 25 23.22 12.40 -0.56
C PRO A 25 22.48 11.07 -0.41
N SER A 26 23.16 9.92 -0.38
CA SER A 26 22.54 8.59 -0.32
C SER A 26 22.02 8.15 1.07
N ARG A 27 21.99 9.03 2.09
CA ARG A 27 21.55 8.67 3.45
C ARG A 27 20.68 9.74 4.11
N ARG A 28 19.49 10.03 3.55
CA ARG A 28 18.33 10.57 4.31
C ARG A 28 17.16 10.85 3.35
N ALA A 29 16.51 9.79 2.88
CA ALA A 29 15.14 9.89 2.40
C ALA A 29 14.30 8.88 3.19
N LEU A 30 14.23 9.12 4.50
CA LEU A 30 13.33 8.46 5.42
C LEU A 30 12.64 9.60 6.18
N ILE A 31 11.31 9.59 6.13
CA ILE A 31 10.36 10.29 7.00
C ILE A 31 10.05 11.76 6.62
N GLY A 32 8.79 12.00 6.27
CA GLY A 32 8.16 13.32 6.37
C GLY A 32 7.47 13.77 5.09
N GLY A 33 6.15 13.63 5.04
CA GLY A 33 5.33 14.12 3.93
C GLY A 33 5.18 15.65 3.89
N VAL A 34 4.43 16.08 2.87
CA VAL A 34 4.00 17.45 2.54
C VAL A 34 5.04 18.27 1.77
N GLY A 35 5.03 18.11 0.44
CA GLY A 35 5.73 18.98 -0.50
C GLY A 35 4.81 19.41 -1.63
N VAL A 36 4.12 20.53 -1.45
CA VAL A 36 3.45 21.29 -2.52
C VAL A 36 4.52 22.10 -3.27
N ALA A 37 4.33 22.23 -4.59
CA ALA A 37 4.95 23.17 -5.53
C ALA A 37 6.25 22.77 -6.29
N ALA A 38 6.01 22.26 -7.50
CA ALA A 38 6.57 22.69 -8.79
C ALA A 38 8.01 23.26 -8.87
N VAL A 39 8.90 22.53 -9.55
CA VAL A 39 9.89 23.11 -10.47
C VAL A 39 9.97 22.23 -11.73
N LEU A 40 9.46 22.74 -12.84
CA LEU A 40 9.72 22.27 -14.20
C LEU A 40 11.01 22.94 -14.70
N VAL A 41 12.13 22.22 -14.77
CA VAL A 41 13.24 22.58 -15.68
C VAL A 41 13.94 21.30 -16.18
N ALA A 42 13.76 21.07 -17.48
CA ALA A 42 14.64 20.39 -18.43
C ALA A 42 15.68 19.37 -17.92
N SER A 43 15.47 18.12 -18.31
CA SER A 43 16.56 17.24 -18.78
C SER A 43 15.96 16.21 -19.72
N ALA A 44 16.13 16.43 -21.02
CA ALA A 44 15.99 15.39 -22.04
C ALA A 44 17.13 14.39 -21.84
N ALA A 45 16.99 13.52 -20.85
CA ALA A 45 17.91 12.42 -20.58
C ALA A 45 17.04 11.23 -20.17
N THR A 46 16.81 10.36 -21.15
CA THR A 46 16.42 8.96 -20.97
C THR A 46 15.36 8.76 -19.89
N MET A 47 14.12 9.18 -20.17
CA MET A 47 13.01 8.61 -19.42
C MET A 47 13.08 7.09 -19.60
N PRO A 48 13.17 6.28 -18.53
CA PRO A 48 12.84 4.88 -18.70
C PRO A 48 11.45 4.89 -19.31
N ALA A 49 11.28 4.21 -20.45
CA ALA A 49 9.96 3.96 -20.97
C ALA A 49 9.15 3.49 -19.76
N ILE A 50 8.10 4.25 -19.39
CA ILE A 50 7.11 3.77 -18.46
C ILE A 50 6.47 2.63 -19.23
N THR A 51 7.06 1.44 -19.12
CA THR A 51 6.47 0.22 -19.61
C THR A 51 5.25 0.09 -18.73
N THR A 52 4.10 0.48 -19.28
CA THR A 52 2.81 0.27 -18.63
C THR A 52 2.67 -1.24 -18.51
N LEU A 53 3.16 -1.80 -17.40
CA LEU A 53 3.00 -3.21 -17.08
C LEU A 53 1.49 -3.44 -17.09
N ALA A 54 1.04 -4.34 -17.97
CA ALA A 54 -0.36 -4.72 -17.97
C ALA A 54 -0.73 -5.19 -16.56
N PRO A 55 -1.84 -4.72 -15.99
CA PRO A 55 -2.24 -5.08 -14.63
C PRO A 55 -2.35 -6.60 -14.54
N SER A 56 -1.87 -7.17 -13.44
CA SER A 56 -1.93 -8.61 -13.25
C SER A 56 -3.39 -9.07 -13.17
N ALA A 57 -3.62 -10.37 -13.37
CA ALA A 57 -4.96 -10.95 -13.22
C ALA A 57 -5.52 -10.70 -11.82
N PHE A 58 -4.66 -10.76 -10.79
CA PHE A 58 -5.01 -10.42 -9.41
C PHE A 58 -5.37 -8.93 -9.27
N ASP A 59 -4.54 -8.01 -9.78
CA ASP A 59 -4.81 -6.56 -9.66
C ASP A 59 -6.16 -6.18 -10.29
N LYS A 60 -6.47 -6.78 -11.45
CA LYS A 60 -7.76 -6.56 -12.11
C LYS A 60 -8.92 -7.07 -11.26
N ALA A 61 -8.82 -8.29 -10.72
CA ALA A 61 -9.87 -8.89 -9.90
C ALA A 61 -10.06 -8.13 -8.58
N GLU A 62 -8.96 -7.71 -7.93
CA GLU A 62 -8.99 -6.90 -6.72
C GLU A 62 -9.66 -5.55 -6.98
N ALA A 63 -9.35 -4.89 -8.10
CA ALA A 63 -9.99 -3.64 -8.48
C ALA A 63 -11.49 -3.80 -8.76
N GLU A 64 -11.90 -4.87 -9.46
CA GLU A 64 -13.31 -5.20 -9.69
C GLU A 64 -14.07 -5.43 -8.38
N TYR A 65 -13.48 -6.18 -7.45
CA TYR A 65 -14.02 -6.41 -6.12
C TYR A 65 -14.19 -5.12 -5.32
N ARG A 66 -13.13 -4.29 -5.22
CA ARG A 66 -13.18 -3.01 -4.51
C ARG A 66 -14.24 -2.07 -5.11
N ALA A 67 -14.37 -2.04 -6.43
CA ALA A 67 -15.40 -1.27 -7.10
C ALA A 67 -16.81 -1.80 -6.79
N ALA A 68 -17.02 -3.12 -6.79
CA ALA A 68 -18.30 -3.73 -6.50
C ALA A 68 -18.74 -3.49 -5.05
N ILE A 69 -17.84 -3.67 -4.07
CA ILE A 69 -18.11 -3.33 -2.66
C ILE A 69 -18.47 -1.86 -2.52
N LYS A 70 -17.70 -0.96 -3.14
CA LYS A 70 -17.97 0.48 -3.07
C LYS A 70 -19.34 0.83 -3.65
N ARG A 71 -19.75 0.18 -4.75
CA ARG A 71 -21.09 0.38 -5.32
C ARG A 71 -22.17 -0.14 -4.38
N PHE A 72 -22.04 -1.37 -3.88
CA PHE A 72 -23.03 -1.99 -3.02
C PHE A 72 -23.20 -1.22 -1.69
N ASN A 73 -22.10 -0.87 -1.03
CA ASN A 73 -22.11 -0.09 0.21
C ASN A 73 -22.52 1.38 0.00
N GLY A 74 -22.48 1.87 -1.24
CA GLY A 74 -22.92 3.21 -1.62
C GLY A 74 -24.42 3.32 -1.91
N LEU A 75 -25.15 2.20 -1.85
CA LEU A 75 -26.60 2.20 -2.06
C LEU A 75 -27.32 2.94 -0.92
N PRO A 76 -28.43 3.66 -1.22
CA PRO A 76 -29.27 4.27 -0.19
C PRO A 76 -29.74 3.25 0.86
N HIS A 77 -29.92 3.70 2.10
CA HIS A 77 -30.32 2.82 3.21
C HIS A 77 -31.64 2.07 2.95
N ASP A 78 -32.58 2.67 2.23
CA ASP A 78 -33.86 2.07 1.86
C ASP A 78 -33.88 1.45 0.46
N TYR A 79 -32.71 1.29 -0.18
CA TYR A 79 -32.60 0.78 -1.55
C TYR A 79 -33.10 -0.66 -1.68
N GLU A 80 -32.80 -1.53 -0.71
CA GLU A 80 -33.32 -2.90 -0.68
C GLU A 80 -34.85 -2.93 -0.66
N ARG A 81 -35.48 -2.02 0.10
CA ARG A 81 -36.94 -1.95 0.21
C ARG A 81 -37.59 -1.33 -1.02
N THR A 82 -36.97 -0.31 -1.59
CA THR A 82 -37.54 0.47 -2.71
C THR A 82 -37.24 -0.14 -4.07
N HIS A 83 -36.15 -0.89 -4.20
CA HIS A 83 -35.67 -1.50 -5.44
C HIS A 83 -35.12 -2.92 -5.20
N PRO A 84 -35.93 -3.87 -4.70
CA PRO A 84 -35.46 -5.19 -4.27
C PRO A 84 -34.71 -5.95 -5.37
N GLU A 85 -35.23 -5.97 -6.60
CA GLU A 85 -34.56 -6.65 -7.72
C GLU A 85 -33.23 -5.99 -8.14
N ALA A 86 -33.11 -4.67 -7.98
CA ALA A 86 -31.85 -3.99 -8.25
C ALA A 86 -30.83 -4.24 -7.13
N HIS A 87 -31.27 -4.26 -5.89
CA HIS A 87 -30.45 -4.63 -4.74
C HIS A 87 -29.92 -6.07 -4.86
N GLU A 88 -30.77 -7.04 -5.23
CA GLU A 88 -30.35 -8.43 -5.47
C GLU A 88 -29.30 -8.51 -6.59
N ARG A 89 -29.46 -7.75 -7.68
CA ARG A 89 -28.46 -7.70 -8.76
C ARG A 89 -27.13 -7.12 -8.30
N GLU A 90 -27.14 -6.05 -7.51
CA GLU A 90 -25.90 -5.47 -6.96
C GLU A 90 -25.24 -6.41 -5.93
N MET A 91 -26.03 -7.09 -5.10
CA MET A 91 -25.53 -8.11 -4.17
C MET A 91 -24.89 -9.27 -4.94
N ALA A 92 -25.56 -9.80 -5.97
CA ALA A 92 -25.02 -10.85 -6.82
C ALA A 92 -23.74 -10.41 -7.55
N ALA A 93 -23.70 -9.16 -8.02
CA ALA A 93 -22.50 -8.59 -8.65
C ALA A 93 -21.34 -8.46 -7.67
N MET A 94 -21.60 -8.05 -6.42
CA MET A 94 -20.61 -8.01 -5.35
C MET A 94 -20.09 -9.41 -5.03
N ILE A 95 -20.97 -10.39 -4.80
CA ILE A 95 -20.60 -11.78 -4.52
C ILE A 95 -19.74 -12.36 -5.65
N ALA A 96 -20.13 -12.14 -6.91
CA ALA A 96 -19.38 -12.59 -8.07
C ALA A 96 -17.98 -11.95 -8.14
N ALA A 97 -17.86 -10.67 -7.81
CA ALA A 97 -16.57 -9.99 -7.77
C ALA A 97 -15.67 -10.50 -6.63
N THR A 98 -16.25 -10.75 -5.44
CA THR A 98 -15.54 -11.38 -4.32
C THR A 98 -14.97 -12.74 -4.71
N GLN A 99 -15.81 -13.62 -5.27
CA GLN A 99 -15.37 -14.96 -5.70
C GLN A 99 -14.25 -14.91 -6.74
N ARG A 100 -14.28 -13.94 -7.66
CA ARG A 100 -13.20 -13.73 -8.64
C ARG A 100 -11.90 -13.28 -7.96
N ALA A 101 -11.96 -12.36 -7.01
CA ALA A 101 -10.77 -11.90 -6.29
C ALA A 101 -10.15 -13.02 -5.45
N GLU A 102 -10.97 -13.81 -4.75
CA GLU A 102 -10.52 -14.93 -3.92
C GLU A 102 -9.85 -16.07 -4.70
N THR A 103 -10.17 -16.21 -5.99
CA THR A 103 -9.64 -17.27 -6.86
C THR A 103 -8.70 -16.74 -7.94
N ALA A 104 -8.41 -15.43 -7.91
CA ALA A 104 -7.57 -14.81 -8.91
C ALA A 104 -6.14 -15.38 -8.85
N PRO A 105 -5.49 -15.65 -10.00
CA PRO A 105 -4.13 -16.16 -10.02
C PRO A 105 -3.18 -15.20 -9.30
N ILE A 106 -2.60 -15.69 -8.21
CA ILE A 106 -1.52 -15.02 -7.47
C ILE A 106 -0.22 -15.33 -8.20
N ALA A 107 0.54 -14.33 -8.61
CA ALA A 107 1.79 -14.48 -9.35
C ALA A 107 3.02 -14.38 -8.45
N ASN A 108 2.99 -13.54 -7.42
CA ASN A 108 4.13 -13.21 -6.55
C ASN A 108 3.71 -13.11 -5.06
N TRP A 109 4.70 -12.97 -4.17
CA TRP A 109 4.45 -12.86 -2.73
C TRP A 109 3.62 -11.64 -2.31
N GLN A 110 3.74 -10.52 -3.02
CA GLN A 110 2.95 -9.33 -2.72
C GLN A 110 1.46 -9.55 -3.02
N GLU A 111 1.14 -10.21 -4.13
CA GLU A 111 -0.23 -10.64 -4.45
C GLU A 111 -0.74 -11.70 -3.47
N PHE A 112 0.13 -12.60 -3.00
CA PHE A 112 -0.23 -13.58 -1.98
C PHE A 112 -0.67 -12.90 -0.68
N ALA A 113 0.12 -11.95 -0.17
CA ALA A 113 -0.20 -11.23 1.05
C ALA A 113 -1.53 -10.46 0.94
N ARG A 114 -1.78 -9.82 -0.22
CA ARG A 114 -3.05 -9.13 -0.49
C ARG A 114 -4.23 -10.10 -0.58
N SER A 115 -4.05 -11.24 -1.25
CA SER A 115 -5.09 -12.27 -1.33
C SER A 115 -5.40 -12.88 0.04
N PHE A 116 -4.38 -13.08 0.88
CA PHE A 116 -4.53 -13.57 2.25
C PHE A 116 -5.30 -12.56 3.10
N ALA A 117 -4.95 -11.28 3.03
CA ALA A 117 -5.68 -10.22 3.73
C ALA A 117 -7.14 -10.14 3.25
N LEU A 118 -7.40 -10.23 1.95
CA LEU A 118 -8.77 -10.23 1.42
C LEU A 118 -9.59 -11.42 1.92
N ALA A 119 -9.01 -12.63 1.89
CA ALA A 119 -9.70 -13.86 2.30
C ALA A 119 -9.99 -13.93 3.81
N THR A 120 -9.23 -13.19 4.62
CA THR A 120 -9.33 -13.20 6.09
C THR A 120 -9.99 -11.94 6.66
N ASP A 121 -10.50 -11.05 5.80
CA ASP A 121 -10.90 -9.69 6.18
C ASP A 121 -9.84 -9.01 7.07
N ASN A 122 -8.61 -8.96 6.56
CA ASN A 122 -7.42 -8.46 7.25
C ASN A 122 -7.06 -9.19 8.56
N GLY A 123 -7.47 -10.45 8.69
CA GLY A 123 -7.20 -11.30 9.86
C GLY A 123 -8.33 -11.35 10.88
N GLU A 124 -9.48 -10.71 10.60
CA GLU A 124 -10.65 -10.75 11.47
C GLU A 124 -11.46 -12.05 11.32
N SER A 125 -11.28 -12.77 10.22
CA SER A 125 -12.01 -14.00 9.91
C SER A 125 -11.10 -15.10 9.39
N GLU A 126 -11.52 -16.35 9.59
CA GLU A 126 -10.89 -17.49 8.93
C GLU A 126 -11.25 -17.49 7.43
N PRO A 127 -10.30 -17.85 6.55
CA PRO A 127 -10.60 -17.95 5.13
C PRO A 127 -11.52 -19.15 4.89
N GLY A 128 -12.50 -18.98 4.01
CA GLY A 128 -13.36 -20.08 3.59
C GLY A 128 -12.56 -21.22 2.95
N GLU A 129 -13.12 -22.43 2.91
CA GLU A 129 -12.45 -23.63 2.39
C GLU A 129 -11.83 -23.43 1.00
N ARG A 130 -12.57 -22.75 0.10
CA ARG A 130 -12.11 -22.45 -1.26
C ARG A 130 -10.89 -21.51 -1.26
N ALA A 131 -10.96 -20.42 -0.51
CA ALA A 131 -9.86 -19.46 -0.41
C ALA A 131 -8.63 -20.11 0.25
N THR A 132 -8.84 -20.98 1.24
CA THR A 132 -7.78 -21.76 1.89
C THR A 132 -7.04 -22.65 0.90
N ALA A 133 -7.77 -23.44 0.09
CA ALA A 133 -7.16 -24.30 -0.92
C ALA A 133 -6.36 -23.49 -1.96
N HIS A 134 -6.91 -22.35 -2.41
CA HIS A 134 -6.25 -21.45 -3.35
C HIS A 134 -4.96 -20.85 -2.78
N LEU A 135 -5.02 -20.33 -1.54
CA LEU A 135 -3.87 -19.77 -0.84
C LEU A 135 -2.78 -20.82 -0.63
N PHE A 136 -3.14 -22.04 -0.24
CA PHE A 136 -2.18 -23.12 -0.04
C PHE A 136 -1.49 -23.52 -1.36
N ALA A 137 -2.24 -23.62 -2.46
CA ALA A 137 -1.67 -23.90 -3.77
C ALA A 137 -0.71 -22.78 -4.23
N ALA A 138 -1.08 -21.52 -4.01
CA ALA A 138 -0.23 -20.37 -4.32
C ALA A 138 1.05 -20.38 -3.46
N LEU A 139 0.94 -20.65 -2.16
CA LEU A 139 2.06 -20.76 -1.24
C LEU A 139 3.07 -21.82 -1.69
N GLN A 140 2.60 -23.02 -2.01
CA GLN A 140 3.46 -24.10 -2.50
C GLN A 140 4.17 -23.73 -3.81
N ARG A 141 3.47 -23.05 -4.73
CA ARG A 141 4.04 -22.61 -6.00
C ARG A 141 5.12 -21.57 -5.79
N LEU A 142 4.88 -20.56 -4.94
CA LEU A 142 5.82 -19.49 -4.64
C LEU A 142 7.05 -20.00 -3.90
N ALA A 143 6.88 -20.87 -2.91
CA ALA A 143 8.00 -21.46 -2.18
C ALA A 143 8.96 -22.26 -3.10
N LYS A 144 8.42 -22.92 -4.14
CA LYS A 144 9.22 -23.63 -5.16
C LYS A 144 9.96 -22.71 -6.13
N GLN A 145 9.60 -21.43 -6.22
CA GLN A 145 10.26 -20.48 -7.12
C GLN A 145 11.53 -19.87 -6.48
N GLU A 146 11.68 -20.00 -5.16
CA GLU A 146 12.80 -19.43 -4.40
C GLU A 146 13.88 -20.46 -4.01
N GLY A 147 13.63 -21.76 -4.22
CA GLY A 147 14.56 -22.86 -3.94
C GLY A 147 15.18 -23.44 -5.20
#